data_AF-A0A0J6FZ76-F1
#
_entry.id   AF-A0A0J6FZ76-F1
#
_cell.length_a   1.000
_cell.length_b   1.000
_cell.length_c   1.000
_cell.angle_alpha   90.00
_cell.angle_beta   90.00
_cell.angle_gamma   90.00
#
_symmetry.space_group_name_H-M   'P 1'
#
loop_
_entity.id
_entity.type
_entity.pdbx_description
1 polymer ?
#
loop_
_entity_poly.entity_id
_entity_poly.type
_entity_poly.pdbx_seq_one_letter_code
_entity_poly.pdbx_strand_id
1 'polypeptide(L)'
;MTTWRTYLFLILSLLTTLAMFLIDPISTNAGESVGIFIMIFIIAGCALSVLLAFVVFRTSEEKKGLASIALLLTLFNVAITLYFLWVGFRLA
;
A
#
# COMPACT_ATOMS: atom_id res chain seq x y z
N MET A 1 4.94 20.71 -15.38
CA MET A 1 3.90 20.12 -14.50
C MET A 1 3.91 18.61 -14.63
N THR A 2 4.86 17.95 -13.97
CA THR A 2 5.11 16.51 -14.11
C THR A 2 4.29 15.72 -13.07
N THR A 3 2.97 15.73 -13.25
CA THR A 3 1.96 15.02 -12.41
C THR A 3 2.17 13.49 -12.30
N TRP A 4 3.13 12.94 -13.03
CA TRP A 4 3.43 11.50 -13.10
C TRP A 4 3.75 10.89 -11.72
N ARG A 5 4.37 11.66 -10.82
CA ARG A 5 4.70 11.20 -9.45
C ARG A 5 3.43 10.96 -8.63
N THR A 6 2.49 11.91 -8.64
CA THR A 6 1.17 11.73 -8.00
C THR A 6 0.41 10.54 -8.60
N TYR A 7 0.43 10.36 -9.93
CA TYR A 7 -0.23 9.21 -10.57
C TYR A 7 0.41 7.87 -10.16
N LEU A 8 1.75 7.79 -10.13
CA LEU A 8 2.46 6.60 -9.65
C LEU A 8 2.09 6.29 -8.19
N PHE A 9 2.08 7.31 -7.32
CA PHE A 9 1.72 7.14 -5.92
C PHE A 9 0.29 6.62 -5.73
N LEU A 10 -0.64 7.13 -6.54
CA LEU A 10 -2.05 6.74 -6.51
C LEU A 10 -2.24 5.31 -7.04
N ILE A 11 -1.58 4.95 -8.15
CA ILE A 11 -1.59 3.59 -8.71
C ILE A 11 -1.00 2.58 -7.73
N LEU A 12 0.16 2.90 -7.12
CA LEU A 12 0.81 2.03 -6.15
C LEU A 12 -0.12 1.78 -4.95
N SER A 13 -0.75 2.84 -4.44
CA SER A 13 -1.69 2.75 -3.31
C SER A 13 -2.91 1.92 -3.65
N LEU A 14 -3.52 2.11 -4.84
CA LEU A 14 -4.65 1.30 -5.30
C LEU A 14 -4.26 -0.17 -5.46
N LEU A 15 -3.10 -0.45 -6.05
CA LEU A 15 -2.63 -1.81 -6.28
C LEU A 15 -2.35 -2.53 -4.95
N THR A 16 -1.76 -1.83 -3.98
CA THR A 16 -1.52 -2.37 -2.63
C THR A 16 -2.85 -2.66 -1.91
N THR A 17 -3.83 -1.77 -2.04
CA THR A 17 -5.18 -1.96 -1.50
C THR A 17 -5.84 -3.19 -2.10
N LEU A 18 -5.76 -3.34 -3.42
CA LEU A 18 -6.35 -4.47 -4.13
C LEU A 18 -5.66 -5.78 -3.71
N ALA A 19 -4.34 -5.78 -3.58
CA ALA A 19 -3.59 -6.93 -3.07
C ALA A 19 -4.04 -7.33 -1.64
N MET A 20 -4.36 -6.38 -0.76
CA MET A 20 -4.91 -6.68 0.58
C MET A 20 -6.27 -7.37 0.52
N PHE A 21 -7.17 -6.94 -0.35
CA PHE A 21 -8.47 -7.60 -0.49
C PHE A 21 -8.35 -9.00 -1.07
N LEU A 22 -7.37 -9.20 -1.95
CA LEU A 22 -7.19 -10.46 -2.66
C LEU A 22 -6.34 -11.49 -1.87
N ILE A 23 -5.64 -11.10 -0.80
CA ILE A 23 -4.75 -12.02 -0.08
C ILE A 23 -5.50 -13.23 0.49
N ASP A 24 -6.69 -13.03 1.06
CA ASP A 24 -7.51 -14.09 1.66
C ASP A 24 -8.04 -15.09 0.62
N PRO A 25 -8.72 -14.67 -0.46
CA PRO A 25 -9.16 -15.60 -1.49
C PRO A 25 -7.99 -16.24 -2.25
N ILE A 26 -6.86 -15.55 -2.46
CA ILE A 26 -5.69 -16.14 -3.12
C ILE A 26 -5.01 -17.16 -2.20
N SER A 27 -4.80 -16.85 -0.92
CA SER A 27 -4.19 -17.79 0.03
C SER A 27 -5.02 -19.06 0.16
N THR A 28 -6.35 -18.93 0.15
CA THR A 28 -7.27 -20.07 0.25
C THR A 28 -7.26 -20.96 -1.00
N ASN A 29 -7.14 -20.39 -2.21
CA ASN A 29 -7.23 -21.16 -3.47
C ASN A 29 -5.87 -21.56 -4.05
N ALA A 30 -4.83 -20.75 -3.88
CA ALA A 30 -3.50 -20.95 -4.47
C ALA A 30 -2.47 -21.52 -3.47
N GLY A 31 -2.84 -21.63 -2.19
CA GLY A 31 -2.02 -22.17 -1.11
C GLY A 31 -1.29 -21.10 -0.30
N GLU A 32 -0.98 -21.43 0.96
CA GLU A 32 -0.38 -20.51 1.94
C GLU A 32 0.94 -19.90 1.46
N SER A 33 1.76 -20.64 0.72
CA SER A 33 3.02 -20.15 0.16
C SER A 33 2.80 -18.90 -0.71
N VAL A 34 1.74 -18.89 -1.53
CA VAL A 34 1.40 -17.75 -2.40
C VAL A 34 0.87 -16.58 -1.56
N GLY A 35 0.09 -16.86 -0.51
CA GLY A 35 -0.36 -15.87 0.46
C GLY A 35 0.80 -15.12 1.12
N ILE A 36 1.87 -15.83 1.51
CA ILE A 36 3.08 -15.24 2.09
C ILE A 36 3.78 -14.30 1.09
N PHE A 37 3.92 -14.71 -0.18
CA PHE A 37 4.50 -13.85 -1.22
C PHE A 37 3.71 -12.55 -1.41
N ILE A 38 2.37 -12.63 -1.40
CA ILE A 38 1.49 -11.47 -1.49
C ILE A 38 1.62 -10.58 -0.25
N MET A 39 1.76 -11.17 0.95
CA MET A 39 1.97 -10.42 2.18
C MET A 39 3.26 -9.59 2.13
N ILE A 40 4.37 -10.20 1.68
CA ILE A 40 5.65 -9.49 1.49
C ILE A 40 5.49 -8.35 0.48
N PHE A 41 4.78 -8.61 -0.62
CA PHE A 41 4.51 -7.61 -1.64
C PHE A 41 3.69 -6.42 -1.10
N ILE A 42 2.68 -6.67 -0.26
CA ILE A 42 1.87 -5.63 0.40
C ILE A 42 2.74 -4.76 1.33
N ILE A 43 3.61 -5.38 2.13
CA ILE A 43 4.52 -4.66 3.04
C ILE A 43 5.48 -3.77 2.25
N ALA A 44 6.10 -4.32 1.20
CA ALA A 44 7.00 -3.57 0.33
C ALA A 44 6.28 -2.43 -0.39
N GLY A 45 5.07 -2.67 -0.89
CA GLY A 45 4.20 -1.68 -1.52
C GLY A 45 3.83 -0.55 -0.55
N CYS A 46 3.47 -0.86 0.70
CA CYS A 46 3.23 0.15 1.73
C CYS A 46 4.46 1.00 2.02
N ALA A 47 5.63 0.38 2.20
CA ALA A 47 6.87 1.11 2.46
C ALA A 47 7.22 2.07 1.31
N LEU A 48 7.10 1.61 0.06
CA LEU A 48 7.30 2.43 -1.13
C LEU A 48 6.27 3.56 -1.23
N SER A 49 4.99 3.29 -0.97
CA SER A 49 3.95 4.33 -0.94
C SER A 49 4.27 5.41 0.08
N VAL A 50 4.72 5.06 1.29
CA VAL A 50 5.12 6.06 2.31
C VAL A 50 6.29 6.92 1.84
N LEU A 51 7.31 6.32 1.21
CA LEU A 51 8.44 7.07 0.63
C LEU A 51 7.98 8.02 -0.48
N LEU A 52 7.12 7.55 -1.40
CA LEU A 52 6.54 8.39 -2.45
C LEU A 52 5.68 9.52 -1.88
N ALA A 53 4.90 9.25 -0.82
CA ALA A 53 4.11 10.27 -0.13
C ALA A 53 5.01 11.41 0.36
N PHE A 54 6.15 11.09 0.99
CA PHE A 54 7.09 12.10 1.46
C PHE A 54 7.66 12.95 0.30
N VAL A 55 8.03 12.30 -0.81
CA VAL A 55 8.57 12.97 -2.01
C VAL A 55 7.53 13.89 -2.67
N VAL A 56 6.28 13.42 -2.77
CA VAL A 56 5.17 14.18 -3.37
C VAL A 56 4.81 15.40 -2.52
N PHE A 57 4.71 15.26 -1.19
CA PHE A 57 4.38 16.38 -0.30
C PHE A 57 5.50 17.43 -0.18
N ARG A 58 6.76 17.04 -0.41
CA ARG A 58 7.89 17.98 -0.50
C ARG A 58 7.91 18.76 -1.82
N THR A 59 7.22 18.29 -2.86
CA THR A 59 7.22 18.92 -4.19
C THR A 59 6.05 19.91 -4.31
N SER A 60 6.33 21.21 -4.35
CA SER A 60 5.32 22.28 -4.29
C SER A 60 4.43 22.40 -5.54
N GLU A 61 4.81 21.79 -6.66
CA GLU A 61 4.11 21.87 -7.96
C GLU A 61 3.05 20.77 -8.20
N GLU A 62 2.92 19.81 -7.29
CA GLU A 62 2.01 18.67 -7.47
C GLU A 62 0.55 19.04 -7.13
N LYS A 63 -0.41 18.37 -7.79
CA LYS A 63 -1.86 18.54 -7.51
C LYS A 63 -2.20 18.01 -6.12
N LYS A 64 -2.12 18.89 -5.12
CA LYS A 64 -2.30 18.59 -3.68
C LYS A 64 -3.59 17.82 -3.37
N GLY A 65 -4.67 18.02 -4.12
CA GLY A 65 -5.92 17.27 -3.96
C GLY A 65 -5.78 15.76 -4.21
N LEU A 66 -5.18 15.37 -5.33
CA LEU A 66 -4.98 13.95 -5.67
C LEU A 66 -3.93 13.28 -4.77
N ALA A 67 -2.88 14.03 -4.43
CA ALA A 67 -1.87 13.57 -3.47
C ALA A 67 -2.46 13.29 -2.08
N SER A 68 -3.42 14.10 -1.63
CA SER A 68 -4.11 13.90 -0.34
C SER A 68 -4.96 12.64 -0.32
N ILE A 69 -5.68 12.34 -1.42
CA ILE A 69 -6.47 11.11 -1.55
C ILE A 69 -5.55 9.88 -1.52
N ALA A 70 -4.45 9.91 -2.27
CA ALA A 70 -3.47 8.83 -2.28
C ALA A 70 -2.80 8.64 -0.90
N LEU A 71 -2.60 9.73 -0.15
CA LEU A 71 -2.07 9.68 1.21
C LEU A 71 -3.05 9.05 2.20
N LEU A 72 -4.35 9.35 2.11
CA LEU A 72 -5.38 8.69 2.91
C LEU A 72 -5.45 7.18 2.64
N LEU A 73 -5.39 6.77 1.36
CA LEU A 73 -5.30 5.37 0.97
C LEU A 73 -4.04 4.70 1.52
N THR A 74 -2.90 5.39 1.46
CA THR A 74 -1.63 4.87 2.00
C THR A 74 -1.71 4.68 3.51
N LEU A 75 -2.26 5.66 4.25
CA LEU A 75 -2.48 5.58 5.69
C LEU A 75 -3.37 4.38 6.06
N PHE A 76 -4.44 4.18 5.31
CA PHE A 76 -5.34 3.04 5.49
C PHE A 76 -4.60 1.71 5.28
N ASN A 77 -3.83 1.60 4.19
CA ASN A 77 -3.03 0.41 3.91
C ASN A 77 -1.96 0.17 5.00
N VAL A 78 -1.28 1.21 5.46
CA VAL A 78 -0.29 1.08 6.55
C VAL A 78 -0.95 0.61 7.84
N ALA A 79 -2.12 1.15 8.20
CA ALA A 79 -2.86 0.75 9.39
C ALA A 79 -3.30 -0.73 9.32
N ILE A 80 -3.82 -1.17 8.18
CA ILE A 80 -4.19 -2.57 7.96
C ILE A 80 -2.97 -3.48 8.04
N THR A 81 -1.87 -3.12 7.37
CA THR A 81 -0.63 -3.90 7.39
C THR A 81 -0.09 -4.04 8.81
N LEU A 82 -0.06 -2.95 9.59
CA LEU A 82 0.34 -2.96 11.00
C LEU A 82 -0.59 -3.83 11.84
N TYR A 83 -1.90 -3.77 11.59
CA TYR A 83 -2.87 -4.63 12.27
C TYR A 83 -2.60 -6.12 11.99
N PHE A 84 -2.40 -6.50 10.73
CA PHE A 84 -2.04 -7.88 10.37
C PHE A 84 -0.69 -8.31 10.97
N LEU A 85 0.30 -7.42 11.00
CA LEU A 85 1.59 -7.68 11.66
C LEU A 85 1.42 -7.90 13.16
N TRP A 86 0.62 -7.07 13.83
CA TRP A 86 0.33 -7.19 15.25
C TRP A 86 -0.44 -8.46 15.60
N VAL A 87 -1.47 -8.78 14.81
CA VAL A 87 -2.28 -10.01 14.98
C VAL A 87 -1.42 -11.24 14.70
N GLY A 88 -0.64 -11.23 13.62
CA GLY A 88 0.29 -12.32 13.28
C GLY A 88 1.35 -12.53 14.37
N PHE A 89 1.93 -11.47 14.93
CA PHE A 89 2.88 -11.57 16.03
C PHE A 89 2.25 -12.09 17.33
N ARG A 90 0.95 -11.83 17.55
CA ARG A 90 0.22 -12.36 18.71
C ARG A 90 -0.18 -13.83 18.59
N LEU A 91 -0.32 -14.33 17.37
CA LEU A 91 -0.77 -15.70 17.06
C LEU A 91 0.37 -16.66 16.73
N ALA A 92 1.60 -16.14 16.52
CA ALA A 92 2.83 -16.90 16.36
C ALA A 92 3.48 -17.22 17.72
#